data_AF-A0A315VHA7-F1
#
_entry.id   AF-A0A315VHA7-F1
#
_cell.length_a   1.000
_cell.length_b   1.000
_cell.length_c   1.000
_cell.angle_alpha   90.00
_cell.angle_beta   90.00
_cell.angle_gamma   90.00
#
_symmetry.space_group_name_H-M   'P 1'
#
loop_
_entity.id
_entity.type
_entity.pdbx_description
1 polymer ?
#
loop_
_entity_poly.entity_id
_entity_poly.type
_entity_poly.pdbx_seq_one_letter_code
_entity_poly.pdbx_strand_id
1 'polypeptide(L)'
;MAVCVWAAAPLLFLGLCLCSVGGQAQGEVLEFGGVSSQWGRFPVWNACCESVLSFSLRTQSQEGLLLYLDDEGFCDFLELLLLHGHLRLRFSIFCAEPAELQSGVAVSDGRWHAVRVKRDWKNTSLEVDGRLEGWAEVKSKRRDMTVFSHTYMGGLSADLLSSPLRLTSPSVREYPAFRGWITAVSINGSLVALNSSEGVTVTTGCGPDHQCQNGGVCSVVNDQAVCDCSDTGYQGNDCSEASLFPWYLQAVPGYPRCLAHLMIGDQVSLLRMLESDCSHMSGGWEGVCKEDRTRGVWKSDGEERYERFRKAGEERWKEKVGDVHGDREGDKTAAFLNRRAASLLGLNNNDPVSESTRMVIVERLRVRATVLLHPPTPWR
;
A
#
# COMPACT_ATOMS: atom_id res chain seq x y z
N MET A 1 37.02 63.17 -0.87
CA MET A 1 35.70 62.81 -1.40
C MET A 1 35.94 61.93 -2.62
N ALA A 2 35.74 60.60 -2.54
CA ALA A 2 34.41 59.94 -2.56
C ALA A 2 33.91 59.87 -4.03
N VAL A 3 33.48 58.76 -4.65
CA VAL A 3 33.18 57.37 -4.23
C VAL A 3 33.13 56.47 -5.48
N CYS A 4 33.51 55.21 -5.28
CA CYS A 4 33.18 53.95 -5.94
C CYS A 4 32.40 53.90 -7.27
N VAL A 5 33.00 53.23 -8.27
CA VAL A 5 32.30 52.51 -9.35
C VAL A 5 32.94 51.13 -9.51
N TRP A 6 32.80 50.25 -8.53
CA TRP A 6 33.20 48.84 -8.66
C TRP A 6 32.30 47.97 -7.79
N ALA A 7 31.04 47.79 -8.18
CA ALA A 7 30.14 46.79 -7.57
C ALA A 7 28.87 46.58 -8.41
N ALA A 8 28.98 46.01 -9.62
CA ALA A 8 27.78 45.58 -10.34
C ALA A 8 27.99 44.41 -11.32
N ALA A 9 29.13 43.72 -11.27
CA ALA A 9 29.42 42.60 -12.16
C ALA A 9 29.44 41.19 -11.53
N PRO A 10 29.63 40.97 -10.20
CA PRO A 10 29.67 39.61 -9.66
C PRO A 10 28.34 39.08 -9.10
N LEU A 11 27.27 39.89 -9.01
CA LEU A 11 25.99 39.47 -8.43
C LEU A 11 25.00 38.86 -9.44
N LEU A 12 25.23 39.04 -10.75
CA LEU A 12 24.39 38.41 -11.80
C LEU A 12 24.78 36.94 -12.07
N PHE A 13 26.01 36.54 -11.78
CA PHE A 13 26.47 35.16 -11.97
C PHE A 13 26.18 34.23 -10.77
N LEU A 14 26.01 34.78 -9.56
CA LEU A 14 25.58 34.00 -8.39
C LEU A 14 24.07 33.76 -8.35
N GLY A 15 23.25 34.60 -9.00
CA GLY A 15 21.81 34.42 -9.11
C GLY A 15 21.35 33.40 -10.16
N LEU A 16 22.19 33.13 -11.18
CA LEU A 16 21.88 32.17 -12.25
C LEU A 16 22.38 30.73 -11.96
N CYS A 17 23.18 30.54 -10.91
CA CYS A 17 23.68 29.22 -10.50
C CYS A 17 22.79 28.51 -9.45
N LEU A 18 21.72 29.16 -8.97
CA LEU A 18 20.82 28.61 -7.95
C LEU A 18 19.48 28.09 -8.51
N CYS A 19 19.24 28.20 -9.82
CA CYS A 19 18.05 27.62 -10.46
C CYS A 19 18.28 26.21 -11.06
N SER A 20 19.47 25.64 -10.94
CA SER A 20 19.77 24.27 -11.38
C SER A 20 19.80 23.25 -10.25
N VAL A 21 19.40 23.63 -9.03
CA VAL A 21 19.16 22.68 -7.94
C VAL A 21 17.88 21.91 -8.25
N GLY A 22 18.06 20.82 -8.99
CA GLY A 22 17.32 19.59 -8.84
C GLY A 22 15.81 19.71 -8.97
N GLY A 23 15.32 19.87 -10.19
CA GLY A 23 14.19 19.02 -10.57
C GLY A 23 14.69 17.58 -10.45
N GLN A 24 14.52 16.94 -9.29
CA GLN A 24 14.64 15.50 -9.19
C GLN A 24 13.59 14.97 -10.16
N ALA A 25 14.03 14.57 -11.36
CA ALA A 25 13.22 13.74 -12.22
C ALA A 25 12.88 12.51 -11.37
N GLN A 26 11.70 12.50 -10.77
CA GLN A 26 11.22 11.32 -10.08
C GLN A 26 11.09 10.27 -11.17
N GLY A 27 11.87 9.19 -11.04
CA GLY A 27 11.81 8.09 -11.99
C GLY A 27 10.40 7.51 -12.04
N GLU A 28 9.98 7.06 -13.21
CA GLU A 28 8.72 6.34 -13.37
C GLU A 28 8.69 5.13 -12.41
N VAL A 29 7.52 4.89 -11.81
CA VAL A 29 7.26 3.74 -10.94
C VAL A 29 6.36 2.79 -11.71
N LEU A 30 6.91 1.64 -12.08
CA LEU A 30 6.30 0.65 -12.95
C LEU A 30 5.74 -0.49 -12.13
N GLU A 31 4.43 -0.75 -12.24
CA GLU A 31 3.79 -1.92 -11.66
C GLU A 31 3.70 -3.05 -12.69
N PHE A 32 4.27 -4.19 -12.32
CA PHE A 32 4.22 -5.43 -13.05
C PHE A 32 3.23 -6.37 -12.36
N GLY A 33 2.05 -6.56 -12.96
CA GLY A 33 0.98 -7.38 -12.40
C GLY A 33 1.25 -8.90 -12.41
N GLY A 34 2.26 -9.35 -13.17
CA GLY A 34 2.62 -10.75 -13.36
C GLY A 34 1.88 -11.43 -14.52
N VAL A 35 1.34 -10.67 -15.48
CA VAL A 35 0.69 -11.24 -16.67
C VAL A 35 1.75 -11.72 -17.68
N SER A 36 1.51 -12.82 -18.38
CA SER A 36 2.54 -13.56 -19.12
C SER A 36 3.20 -12.81 -20.29
N SER A 37 2.53 -11.81 -20.86
CA SER A 37 3.05 -10.99 -21.97
C SER A 37 3.37 -9.56 -21.56
N GLN A 38 3.52 -9.27 -20.26
CA GLN A 38 3.94 -7.94 -19.84
C GLN A 38 5.43 -7.73 -20.09
N TRP A 39 5.82 -6.48 -20.31
CA TRP A 39 7.21 -6.09 -20.40
C TRP A 39 7.33 -4.56 -20.35
N GLY A 40 8.45 -4.07 -19.81
CA GLY A 40 8.92 -2.71 -19.98
C GLY A 40 10.19 -2.69 -20.81
N ARG A 41 10.24 -1.89 -21.88
CA ARG A 41 11.40 -1.78 -22.77
C ARG A 41 12.11 -0.46 -22.53
N PHE A 42 13.38 -0.54 -22.18
CA PHE A 42 14.28 0.59 -21.97
C PHE A 42 15.28 0.70 -23.12
N PRO A 43 16.01 1.83 -23.24
CA PRO A 43 17.10 1.97 -24.19
C PRO A 43 18.09 0.81 -24.14
N VAL A 44 18.79 0.59 -25.25
CA VAL A 44 19.88 -0.39 -25.33
C VAL A 44 20.94 -0.02 -24.30
N TRP A 45 21.22 -0.93 -23.37
CA TRP A 45 22.34 -0.77 -22.44
C TRP A 45 23.62 -1.25 -23.13
N ASN A 46 24.58 -0.33 -23.33
CA ASN A 46 25.90 -0.70 -23.83
C ASN A 46 26.66 -1.49 -22.75
N ALA A 47 26.45 -2.80 -22.73
CA ALA A 47 27.03 -3.75 -21.77
C ALA A 47 28.35 -4.35 -22.29
N CYS A 48 28.98 -3.79 -23.33
CA CYS A 48 30.17 -4.39 -23.93
C CYS A 48 31.36 -4.50 -23.00
N CYS A 49 31.54 -3.49 -22.17
CA CYS A 49 32.82 -3.14 -21.61
C CYS A 49 32.61 -2.75 -20.15
N GLU A 50 32.98 -1.54 -19.76
CA GLU A 50 32.66 -0.97 -18.46
C GLU A 50 31.34 -0.21 -18.53
N SER A 51 30.34 -0.67 -17.81
CA SER A 51 29.02 -0.04 -17.78
C SER A 51 28.21 -0.54 -16.62
N VAL A 52 27.26 0.27 -16.16
CA VAL A 52 26.42 -0.09 -15.01
C VAL A 52 24.96 0.18 -15.29
N LEU A 53 24.13 -0.85 -15.08
CA LEU A 53 22.68 -0.74 -15.01
C LEU A 53 22.27 -0.77 -13.54
N SER A 54 21.35 0.11 -13.14
CA SER A 54 20.84 0.14 -11.77
C SER A 54 19.35 0.42 -11.76
N PHE A 55 18.63 -0.17 -10.83
CA PHE A 55 17.19 0.03 -10.62
C PHE A 55 16.82 -0.36 -9.19
N SER A 56 15.65 0.06 -8.72
CA SER A 56 15.09 -0.42 -7.45
C SER A 56 13.90 -1.32 -7.73
N LEU A 57 13.75 -2.40 -6.95
CA LEU A 57 12.62 -3.32 -7.07
C LEU A 57 11.93 -3.55 -5.73
N ARG A 58 10.62 -3.83 -5.75
CA ARG A 58 9.84 -4.26 -4.59
C ARG A 58 8.92 -5.39 -4.98
N THR A 59 9.01 -6.53 -4.29
CA THR A 59 8.23 -7.73 -4.63
C THR A 59 8.03 -8.65 -3.43
N GLN A 60 6.97 -9.46 -3.47
CA GLN A 60 6.78 -10.63 -2.61
C GLN A 60 6.79 -11.95 -3.41
N SER A 61 7.00 -11.86 -4.74
CA SER A 61 7.11 -13.04 -5.60
C SER A 61 8.38 -13.79 -5.28
N GLN A 62 8.35 -15.12 -5.37
CA GLN A 62 9.54 -15.95 -5.20
C GLN A 62 10.25 -16.20 -6.55
N GLU A 63 9.55 -16.00 -7.66
CA GLU A 63 10.07 -16.28 -9.00
C GLU A 63 9.70 -15.16 -9.99
N GLY A 64 10.53 -14.98 -11.03
CA GLY A 64 10.20 -14.11 -12.16
C GLY A 64 11.40 -13.65 -12.99
N LEU A 65 11.17 -13.35 -14.27
CA LEU A 65 12.15 -12.71 -15.15
C LEU A 65 12.20 -11.20 -14.91
N LEU A 66 13.31 -10.70 -14.34
CA LEU A 66 13.49 -9.28 -14.02
C LEU A 66 14.10 -8.49 -15.18
N LEU A 67 15.12 -9.02 -15.83
CA LEU A 67 15.91 -8.34 -16.86
C LEU A 67 16.30 -9.32 -17.95
N TYR A 68 16.19 -8.90 -19.21
CA TYR A 68 16.73 -9.63 -20.36
C TYR A 68 17.29 -8.67 -21.42
N LEU A 69 18.46 -9.00 -21.95
CA LEU A 69 19.03 -8.42 -23.15
C LEU A 69 19.93 -9.44 -23.84
N ASP A 70 20.10 -9.31 -25.16
CA ASP A 70 20.94 -10.18 -25.96
C ASP A 70 21.42 -9.51 -27.26
N ASP A 71 22.12 -10.30 -28.07
CA ASP A 71 22.47 -9.98 -29.43
C ASP A 71 21.41 -10.40 -30.46
N GLU A 72 20.14 -10.61 -30.06
CA GLU A 72 19.03 -11.04 -30.92
C GLU A 72 19.17 -12.46 -31.52
N GLY A 73 19.60 -13.42 -30.70
CA GLY A 73 19.60 -14.84 -31.07
C GLY A 73 20.93 -15.40 -31.57
N PHE A 74 22.06 -14.72 -31.38
CA PHE A 74 23.37 -15.29 -31.71
C PHE A 74 23.98 -15.96 -30.48
N CYS A 75 24.75 -15.24 -29.66
CA CYS A 75 25.67 -15.86 -28.71
C CYS A 75 25.88 -15.13 -27.39
N ASP A 76 25.52 -13.85 -27.32
CA ASP A 76 25.70 -13.00 -26.16
C ASP A 76 24.36 -12.68 -25.52
N PHE A 77 24.25 -12.92 -24.20
CA PHE A 77 23.05 -12.56 -23.44
C PHE A 77 23.40 -12.20 -22.00
N LEU A 78 22.50 -11.44 -21.37
CA LEU A 78 22.48 -11.21 -19.93
C LEU A 78 21.04 -11.26 -19.44
N GLU A 79 20.80 -12.08 -18.41
CA GLU A 79 19.49 -12.23 -17.77
C GLU A 79 19.62 -12.10 -16.25
N LEU A 80 18.64 -11.45 -15.63
CA LEU A 80 18.48 -11.43 -14.18
C LEU A 80 17.13 -12.07 -13.85
N LEU A 81 17.17 -13.08 -13.01
CA LEU A 81 16.03 -13.86 -12.57
C LEU A 81 15.84 -13.65 -11.06
N LEU A 82 14.58 -13.70 -10.63
CA LEU A 82 14.22 -13.94 -9.25
C LEU A 82 13.94 -15.43 -9.11
N LEU A 83 14.63 -16.11 -8.20
CA LEU A 83 14.48 -17.55 -7.93
C LEU A 83 14.54 -17.80 -6.43
N HIS A 84 13.49 -18.43 -5.88
CA HIS A 84 13.33 -18.63 -4.44
C HIS A 84 13.50 -17.33 -3.63
N GLY A 85 13.12 -16.19 -4.22
CA GLY A 85 13.27 -14.87 -3.61
C GLY A 85 14.65 -14.24 -3.73
N HIS A 86 15.64 -14.94 -4.29
CA HIS A 86 16.99 -14.44 -4.51
C HIS A 86 17.20 -14.02 -5.96
N LEU A 87 18.09 -13.06 -6.19
CA LEU A 87 18.49 -12.66 -7.54
C LEU A 87 19.50 -13.67 -8.09
N ARG A 88 19.28 -14.16 -9.30
CA ARG A 88 20.24 -14.96 -10.07
C ARG A 88 20.56 -14.26 -11.38
N LEU A 89 21.81 -13.82 -11.51
CA LEU A 89 22.37 -13.25 -12.72
C LEU A 89 23.01 -14.36 -13.55
N ARG A 90 22.70 -14.42 -14.84
CA ARG A 90 23.34 -15.34 -15.80
C ARG A 90 23.72 -14.56 -17.05
N PHE A 91 24.87 -14.87 -17.63
CA PHE A 91 25.31 -14.21 -18.87
C PHE A 91 26.34 -15.06 -19.61
N SER A 92 26.35 -14.93 -20.94
CA SER A 92 27.37 -15.53 -21.81
C SER A 92 27.95 -14.51 -22.78
N ILE A 93 29.18 -14.77 -23.20
CA ILE A 93 29.90 -13.98 -24.21
C ILE A 93 30.49 -14.96 -25.21
N PHE A 94 30.20 -14.76 -26.49
CA PHE A 94 30.74 -15.50 -27.61
C PHE A 94 30.48 -17.01 -27.48
N CYS A 95 29.22 -17.35 -27.19
CA CYS A 95 28.69 -18.72 -27.08
C CYS A 95 29.45 -19.60 -26.08
N ALA A 96 30.10 -18.97 -25.09
CA ALA A 96 30.78 -19.69 -24.02
C ALA A 96 29.75 -20.27 -23.02
N GLU A 97 30.20 -21.18 -22.16
CA GLU A 97 29.38 -21.63 -21.04
C GLU A 97 28.95 -20.41 -20.18
N PRO A 98 27.65 -20.23 -19.88
CA PRO A 98 27.19 -19.09 -19.11
C PRO A 98 27.83 -19.03 -17.73
N ALA A 99 28.26 -17.84 -17.33
CA ALA A 99 28.63 -17.58 -15.95
C ALA A 99 27.38 -17.22 -15.15
N GLU A 100 27.35 -17.63 -13.88
CA GLU A 100 26.21 -17.42 -12.99
C GLU A 100 26.65 -16.84 -11.64
N LEU A 101 25.80 -16.00 -11.07
CA LEU A 101 25.97 -15.43 -9.74
C LEU A 101 24.59 -15.33 -9.07
N GLN A 102 24.50 -15.72 -7.79
CA GLN A 102 23.28 -15.62 -7.01
C GLN A 102 23.49 -14.70 -5.79
N SER A 103 22.51 -13.86 -5.48
CA SER A 103 22.52 -13.06 -4.25
C SER A 103 22.33 -13.94 -3.01
N GLY A 104 23.07 -13.63 -1.95
CA GLY A 104 22.90 -14.24 -0.64
C GLY A 104 21.70 -13.67 0.12
N VAL A 105 21.25 -12.46 -0.23
CA VAL A 105 20.05 -11.83 0.34
C VAL A 105 18.85 -12.06 -0.57
N ALA A 106 17.72 -12.42 0.05
CA ALA A 106 16.42 -12.47 -0.61
C ALA A 106 15.85 -11.05 -0.73
N VAL A 107 15.25 -10.74 -1.88
CA VAL A 107 14.65 -9.44 -2.22
C VAL A 107 13.12 -9.49 -2.29
N SER A 108 12.54 -10.64 -1.91
CA SER A 108 11.10 -10.92 -1.95
C SER A 108 10.37 -10.63 -0.64
N ASP A 109 10.91 -9.72 0.17
CA ASP A 109 10.38 -9.39 1.50
C ASP A 109 9.31 -8.27 1.47
N GLY A 110 8.92 -7.80 0.29
CA GLY A 110 7.95 -6.73 0.10
C GLY A 110 8.50 -5.33 0.38
N ARG A 111 9.81 -5.15 0.53
CA ARG A 111 10.48 -3.84 0.65
C ARG A 111 11.22 -3.48 -0.64
N TRP A 112 11.66 -2.23 -0.71
CA TRP A 112 12.51 -1.79 -1.81
C TRP A 112 13.95 -2.28 -1.62
N HIS A 113 14.49 -2.83 -2.71
CA HIS A 113 15.89 -3.20 -2.82
C HIS A 113 16.52 -2.50 -4.01
N ALA A 114 17.66 -1.85 -3.80
CA ALA A 114 18.45 -1.25 -4.86
C ALA A 114 19.36 -2.30 -5.49
N VAL A 115 19.24 -2.53 -6.80
CA VAL A 115 20.01 -3.52 -7.55
C VAL A 115 20.96 -2.82 -8.52
N ARG A 116 22.22 -3.25 -8.50
CA ARG A 116 23.29 -2.78 -9.40
C ARG A 116 23.89 -3.96 -10.14
N VAL A 117 23.84 -3.93 -11.47
CA VAL A 117 24.57 -4.88 -12.33
C VAL A 117 25.68 -4.11 -13.03
N LYS A 118 26.93 -4.38 -12.65
CA LYS A 118 28.10 -3.74 -13.23
C LYS A 118 28.84 -4.75 -14.10
N ARG A 119 29.11 -4.35 -15.34
CA ARG A 119 30.02 -5.07 -16.24
C ARG A 119 31.38 -4.39 -16.27
N ASP A 120 32.40 -5.23 -16.37
CA ASP A 120 33.80 -4.89 -16.55
C ASP A 120 34.43 -5.96 -17.46
N TRP A 121 34.27 -5.75 -18.78
CA TRP A 121 34.68 -6.72 -19.81
C TRP A 121 34.08 -8.11 -19.59
N LYS A 122 34.89 -9.13 -19.27
CA LYS A 122 34.42 -10.51 -19.01
C LYS A 122 33.73 -10.64 -17.66
N ASN A 123 34.00 -9.73 -16.73
CA ASN A 123 33.53 -9.78 -15.37
C ASN A 123 32.19 -9.07 -15.24
N THR A 124 31.26 -9.66 -14.49
CA THR A 124 30.00 -9.01 -14.10
C THR A 124 29.77 -9.20 -12.62
N SER A 125 29.51 -8.10 -11.92
CA SER A 125 29.20 -8.09 -10.49
C SER A 125 27.74 -7.71 -10.24
N LEU A 126 27.18 -8.30 -9.19
CA LEU A 126 25.86 -8.00 -8.67
C LEU A 126 26.00 -7.35 -7.29
N GLU A 127 25.30 -6.24 -7.10
CA GLU A 127 25.21 -5.51 -5.83
C GLU A 127 23.74 -5.33 -5.47
N VAL A 128 23.41 -5.56 -4.19
CA VAL A 128 22.06 -5.38 -3.63
C VAL A 128 22.19 -4.51 -2.39
N ASP A 129 21.44 -3.41 -2.34
CA ASP A 129 21.43 -2.44 -1.23
C ASP A 129 22.82 -1.90 -0.86
N GLY A 130 23.67 -1.68 -1.86
CA GLY A 130 25.05 -1.22 -1.64
C GLY A 130 26.03 -2.33 -1.22
N ARG A 131 25.56 -3.58 -1.05
CA ARG A 131 26.39 -4.72 -0.69
C ARG A 131 26.74 -5.53 -1.94
N LEU A 132 28.04 -5.75 -2.15
CA LEU A 132 28.53 -6.63 -3.22
C LEU A 132 28.14 -8.08 -2.90
N GLU A 133 27.27 -8.67 -3.71
CA GLU A 133 26.87 -10.08 -3.59
C GLU A 133 27.93 -11.01 -4.19
N GLY A 134 28.70 -10.52 -5.16
CA GLY A 134 29.82 -11.22 -5.76
C GLY A 134 30.07 -10.77 -7.20
N TRP A 135 30.92 -11.53 -7.88
CA TRP A 135 31.22 -11.33 -9.29
C TRP A 135 31.48 -12.68 -9.96
N ALA A 136 31.21 -12.76 -11.26
CA ALA A 136 31.46 -13.95 -12.07
C ALA A 136 32.14 -13.55 -13.38
N GLU A 137 32.92 -14.46 -13.95
CA GLU A 137 33.65 -14.23 -15.20
C GLU A 137 33.36 -15.36 -16.18
N VAL A 138 32.96 -15.01 -17.40
CA VAL A 138 32.79 -15.98 -18.48
C VAL A 138 34.15 -16.42 -19.02
N LYS A 139 34.32 -17.74 -19.18
CA LYS A 139 35.51 -18.34 -19.83
C LYS A 139 35.40 -18.29 -21.36
N SER A 140 35.35 -17.08 -21.90
CA SER A 140 35.21 -16.81 -23.34
C SER A 140 36.54 -16.45 -24.01
N LYS A 141 36.63 -16.68 -25.32
CA LYS A 141 37.73 -16.18 -26.17
C LYS A 141 37.66 -14.65 -26.32
N ARG A 142 36.44 -14.10 -26.40
CA ARG A 142 36.18 -12.67 -26.50
C ARG A 142 35.98 -12.07 -25.10
N ARG A 143 36.32 -10.79 -24.94
CA ARG A 143 36.15 -10.10 -23.65
C ARG A 143 34.94 -9.18 -23.60
N ASP A 144 34.58 -8.62 -24.74
CA ASP A 144 33.47 -7.70 -24.92
C ASP A 144 32.17 -8.43 -25.25
N MET A 145 31.09 -7.97 -24.64
CA MET A 145 29.75 -8.42 -24.98
C MET A 145 29.20 -7.60 -26.15
N THR A 146 28.53 -8.25 -27.09
CA THR A 146 27.72 -7.60 -28.12
C THR A 146 26.27 -7.57 -27.66
N VAL A 147 25.63 -6.40 -27.73
CA VAL A 147 24.21 -6.23 -27.38
C VAL A 147 23.54 -5.49 -28.53
N PHE A 148 22.48 -6.08 -29.06
CA PHE A 148 21.68 -5.47 -30.13
C PHE A 148 20.24 -5.22 -29.67
N SER A 149 19.73 -6.06 -28.77
CA SER A 149 18.39 -5.89 -28.25
C SER A 149 18.26 -4.65 -27.37
N HIS A 150 17.02 -4.19 -27.22
CA HIS A 150 16.68 -3.29 -26.11
C HIS A 150 16.79 -4.03 -24.78
N THR A 151 16.79 -3.25 -23.69
CA THR A 151 16.76 -3.78 -22.34
C THR A 151 15.31 -4.07 -21.94
N TYR A 152 14.92 -5.34 -21.85
CA TYR A 152 13.60 -5.75 -21.41
C TYR A 152 13.59 -5.98 -19.90
N MET A 153 12.58 -5.45 -19.21
CA MET A 153 12.39 -5.65 -17.78
C MET A 153 11.00 -6.20 -17.48
N GLY A 154 10.94 -7.11 -16.51
CA GLY A 154 9.71 -7.68 -15.94
C GLY A 154 8.96 -8.69 -16.81
N GLY A 155 9.49 -9.03 -17.99
CA GLY A 155 8.95 -10.03 -18.91
C GLY A 155 9.42 -9.80 -20.35
N LEU A 156 8.77 -10.45 -21.31
CA LEU A 156 9.10 -10.39 -22.74
C LEU A 156 7.86 -10.12 -23.58
N SER A 157 8.07 -9.52 -24.76
CA SER A 157 6.99 -9.30 -25.72
C SER A 157 6.52 -10.60 -26.38
N ALA A 158 5.26 -10.64 -26.81
CA ALA A 158 4.69 -11.80 -27.49
C ALA A 158 5.48 -12.20 -28.74
N ASP A 159 6.06 -11.24 -29.45
CA ASP A 159 6.91 -11.48 -30.63
C ASP A 159 8.21 -12.23 -30.28
N LEU A 160 8.82 -11.94 -29.12
CA LEU A 160 10.01 -12.65 -28.66
C LEU A 160 9.66 -14.03 -28.12
N LEU A 161 8.54 -14.16 -27.40
CA LEU A 161 8.06 -15.44 -26.89
C LEU A 161 7.74 -16.43 -28.03
N SER A 162 7.15 -15.93 -29.12
CA SER A 162 6.76 -16.72 -30.30
C SER A 162 7.90 -17.01 -31.27
N SER A 163 9.05 -16.35 -31.14
CA SER A 163 10.18 -16.50 -32.07
C SER A 163 11.43 -17.09 -31.38
N PRO A 164 11.62 -18.43 -31.42
CA PRO A 164 12.72 -19.10 -30.73
C PRO A 164 14.11 -18.65 -31.20
N LEU A 165 14.23 -18.18 -32.44
CA LEU A 165 15.49 -17.79 -33.05
C LEU A 165 15.91 -16.35 -32.71
N ARG A 166 15.06 -15.58 -32.02
CA ARG A 166 15.36 -14.19 -31.63
C ARG A 166 15.90 -14.05 -30.22
N LEU A 167 15.92 -15.14 -29.45
CA LEU A 167 16.40 -15.18 -28.08
C LEU A 167 17.68 -16.02 -28.03
N THR A 168 18.78 -15.42 -27.60
CA THR A 168 20.05 -16.13 -27.43
C THR A 168 20.01 -17.12 -26.27
N SER A 169 19.20 -16.84 -25.24
CA SER A 169 18.94 -17.75 -24.10
C SER A 169 17.47 -18.15 -24.14
N PRO A 170 17.08 -19.24 -24.84
CA PRO A 170 15.67 -19.60 -24.99
C PRO A 170 14.99 -20.03 -23.68
N SER A 171 15.77 -20.39 -22.65
CA SER A 171 15.29 -20.82 -21.33
C SER A 171 14.57 -19.71 -20.57
N VAL A 172 14.77 -18.43 -20.93
CA VAL A 172 14.06 -17.31 -20.30
C VAL A 172 12.54 -17.43 -20.41
N ARG A 173 12.03 -18.16 -21.40
CA ARG A 173 10.60 -18.42 -21.63
C ARG A 173 9.99 -19.36 -20.60
N GLU A 174 10.81 -20.10 -19.86
CA GLU A 174 10.36 -21.05 -18.84
C GLU A 174 10.06 -20.34 -17.50
N TYR A 175 10.55 -19.11 -17.32
CA TYR A 175 10.31 -18.33 -16.11
C TYR A 175 9.04 -17.48 -16.24
N PRO A 176 8.26 -17.32 -15.15
CA PRO A 176 7.10 -16.44 -15.16
C PRO A 176 7.53 -14.98 -15.32
N ALA A 177 6.60 -14.13 -15.78
CA ALA A 177 6.79 -12.69 -15.76
C ALA A 177 6.94 -12.20 -14.31
N PHE A 178 7.80 -11.21 -14.08
CA PHE A 178 8.02 -10.64 -12.75
C PHE A 178 6.72 -10.06 -12.18
N ARG A 179 6.46 -10.24 -10.88
CA ARG A 179 5.35 -9.56 -10.22
C ARG A 179 5.89 -8.63 -9.15
N GLY A 180 5.57 -7.34 -9.23
CA GLY A 180 6.06 -6.35 -8.28
C GLY A 180 6.25 -4.99 -8.93
N TRP A 181 7.14 -4.19 -8.36
CA TRP A 181 7.38 -2.82 -8.77
C TRP A 181 8.85 -2.61 -9.15
N ILE A 182 9.11 -1.80 -10.18
CA ILE A 182 10.44 -1.36 -10.58
C ILE A 182 10.43 0.17 -10.72
N THR A 183 11.49 0.83 -10.22
CA THR A 183 11.67 2.28 -10.41
C THR A 183 13.16 2.64 -10.48
N ALA A 184 13.44 3.92 -10.72
CA ALA A 184 14.78 4.50 -10.73
C ALA A 184 15.76 3.77 -11.67
N VAL A 185 15.28 3.32 -12.83
CA VAL A 185 16.11 2.67 -13.84
C VAL A 185 17.12 3.68 -14.37
N SER A 186 18.40 3.34 -14.29
CA SER A 186 19.50 4.20 -14.70
C SER A 186 20.61 3.42 -15.39
N ILE A 187 21.28 4.10 -16.33
CA ILE A 187 22.47 3.62 -17.00
C ILE A 187 23.60 4.59 -16.65
N ASN A 188 24.69 4.08 -16.07
CA ASN A 188 25.83 4.87 -15.60
C ASN A 188 25.43 6.05 -14.69
N GLY A 189 24.41 5.83 -13.85
CA GLY A 189 23.90 6.83 -12.90
C GLY A 189 22.95 7.87 -13.49
N SER A 190 22.72 7.86 -14.81
CA SER A 190 21.70 8.70 -15.46
C SER A 190 20.39 7.95 -15.56
N LEU A 191 19.30 8.53 -15.04
CA LEU A 191 17.96 7.96 -15.17
C LEU A 191 17.57 7.84 -16.66
N VAL A 192 16.92 6.73 -17.00
CA VAL A 192 16.43 6.47 -18.36
C VAL A 192 14.92 6.30 -18.35
N ALA A 193 14.25 6.87 -19.36
CA ALA A 193 12.82 6.75 -19.53
C ALA A 193 12.44 5.39 -20.13
N LEU A 194 11.23 4.94 -19.83
CA LEU A 194 10.63 3.79 -20.49
C LEU A 194 10.35 4.13 -21.98
N ASN A 195 10.88 3.34 -22.92
CA ASN A 195 10.64 3.56 -24.35
C ASN A 195 9.24 3.10 -24.77
N SER A 196 8.81 1.95 -24.24
CA SER A 196 7.47 1.39 -24.49
C SER A 196 7.20 0.25 -23.50
N SER A 197 5.93 -0.08 -23.29
CA SER A 197 5.52 -1.20 -22.43
C SER A 197 4.20 -1.82 -22.90
N GLU A 198 3.93 -3.03 -22.41
CA GLU A 198 2.65 -3.71 -22.54
C GLU A 198 2.34 -4.42 -21.23
N GLY A 199 1.09 -4.39 -20.76
CA GLY A 199 0.70 -5.06 -19.51
C GLY A 199 1.33 -4.52 -18.22
N VAL A 200 1.89 -3.30 -18.26
CA VAL A 200 2.55 -2.60 -17.13
C VAL A 200 1.80 -1.32 -16.82
N THR A 201 1.49 -1.07 -15.54
CA THR A 201 0.93 0.22 -15.11
C THR A 201 2.08 1.19 -14.87
N VAL A 202 2.11 2.28 -15.61
CA VAL A 202 3.12 3.35 -15.45
C VAL A 202 2.53 4.43 -14.56
N THR A 203 3.16 4.69 -13.41
CA THR A 203 2.75 5.75 -12.49
C THR A 203 3.94 6.67 -12.22
N THR A 204 3.66 7.95 -11.99
CA THR A 204 4.62 8.90 -11.43
C THR A 204 4.19 9.15 -9.98
N GLY A 205 5.03 8.91 -8.98
CA GLY A 205 4.69 9.16 -7.57
C GLY A 205 3.67 8.21 -6.90
N CYS A 206 2.58 7.81 -7.56
CA CYS A 206 1.56 6.90 -7.02
C CYS A 206 1.99 5.43 -7.07
N GLY A 207 3.06 5.11 -6.35
CA GLY A 207 3.62 3.77 -6.23
C GLY A 207 3.20 3.04 -4.95
N PRO A 208 3.88 1.94 -4.61
CA PRO A 208 3.55 1.12 -3.44
C PRO A 208 3.91 1.82 -2.11
N ASP A 209 4.62 2.95 -2.15
CA ASP A 209 4.93 3.79 -0.99
C ASP A 209 3.93 4.94 -0.77
N HIS A 210 3.06 5.20 -1.76
CA HIS A 210 2.02 6.23 -1.71
C HIS A 210 0.67 5.60 -2.06
N GLN A 211 0.24 4.66 -1.22
CA GLN A 211 -1.08 4.05 -1.33
C GLN A 211 -2.06 4.81 -0.44
N CYS A 212 -3.10 5.37 -1.06
CA CYS A 212 -4.20 5.98 -0.33
C CYS A 212 -5.06 4.89 0.32
N GLN A 213 -5.31 5.03 1.61
CA GLN A 213 -6.13 4.11 2.39
C GLN A 213 -7.61 4.49 2.30
N ASN A 214 -8.49 3.61 2.82
CA ASN A 214 -9.92 3.87 2.99
C ASN A 214 -10.68 4.34 1.73
N GLY A 215 -10.19 3.94 0.55
CA GLY A 215 -10.80 4.30 -0.73
C GLY A 215 -10.39 5.68 -1.26
N GLY A 216 -9.35 6.30 -0.70
CA GLY A 216 -8.79 7.54 -1.23
C GLY A 216 -8.20 7.35 -2.62
N VAL A 217 -8.21 8.42 -3.42
CA VAL A 217 -7.72 8.38 -4.81
C VAL A 217 -6.32 8.99 -4.87
N CYS A 218 -5.33 8.21 -5.31
CA CYS A 218 -3.99 8.74 -5.54
C CYS A 218 -3.93 9.52 -6.84
N SER A 219 -3.40 10.73 -6.78
CA SER A 219 -3.15 11.58 -7.95
C SER A 219 -1.78 12.26 -7.84
N VAL A 220 -1.26 12.74 -8.95
CA VAL A 220 0.05 13.41 -9.00
C VAL A 220 -0.17 14.88 -9.26
N VAL A 221 0.23 15.73 -8.32
CA VAL A 221 0.12 17.18 -8.41
C VAL A 221 1.51 17.78 -8.21
N ASN A 222 2.03 18.49 -9.22
CA ASN A 222 3.39 19.06 -9.21
C ASN A 222 4.49 18.03 -8.87
N ASP A 223 4.47 16.86 -9.54
CA ASP A 223 5.40 15.74 -9.31
C ASP A 223 5.40 15.20 -7.86
N GLN A 224 4.32 15.41 -7.11
CA GLN A 224 4.12 14.83 -5.79
C GLN A 224 2.84 13.98 -5.80
N ALA A 225 2.93 12.79 -5.24
CA ALA A 225 1.76 11.95 -5.01
C ALA A 225 0.92 12.55 -3.87
N VAL A 226 -0.37 12.71 -4.12
CA VAL A 226 -1.35 13.30 -3.21
C VAL A 226 -2.58 12.40 -3.19
N CYS A 227 -3.04 12.06 -1.98
CA CYS A 227 -4.28 11.33 -1.79
C CYS A 227 -5.46 12.30 -1.64
N ASP A 228 -6.46 12.17 -2.51
CA ASP A 228 -7.76 12.79 -2.30
C ASP A 228 -8.60 11.93 -1.36
N CYS A 229 -8.85 12.45 -0.16
CA CYS A 229 -9.61 11.78 0.89
C CYS A 229 -11.06 12.27 0.99
N SER A 230 -11.48 13.24 0.16
CA SER A 230 -12.71 14.01 0.33
C SER A 230 -13.98 13.16 0.46
N ASP A 231 -14.05 12.03 -0.24
CA ASP A 231 -15.20 11.12 -0.26
C ASP A 231 -15.05 9.87 0.62
N THR A 232 -14.03 9.84 1.48
CA THR A 232 -13.72 8.65 2.29
C THR A 232 -14.18 8.77 3.74
N GLY A 233 -14.38 10.00 4.26
CA GLY A 233 -14.55 10.25 5.70
C GLY A 233 -13.26 10.11 6.51
N TYR A 234 -12.11 10.03 5.84
CA TYR A 234 -10.77 10.05 6.41
C TYR A 234 -10.00 11.29 5.93
N GLN A 235 -8.89 11.58 6.60
CA GLN A 235 -7.99 12.70 6.33
C GLN A 235 -6.52 12.25 6.48
N GLY A 236 -5.60 13.21 6.36
CA GLY A 236 -4.15 12.95 6.39
C GLY A 236 -3.59 12.71 4.99
N ASN A 237 -2.26 12.53 4.90
CA ASN A 237 -1.56 12.43 3.62
C ASN A 237 -1.90 11.16 2.82
N ASP A 238 -2.34 10.10 3.50
CA ASP A 238 -2.66 8.80 2.94
C ASP A 238 -4.10 8.34 3.27
N CYS A 239 -4.96 9.25 3.73
CA CYS A 239 -6.33 8.95 4.15
C CYS A 239 -6.44 7.89 5.27
N SER A 240 -5.42 7.73 6.12
CA SER A 240 -5.44 6.78 7.25
C SER A 240 -6.12 7.33 8.51
N GLU A 241 -6.15 8.65 8.68
CA GLU A 241 -6.66 9.29 9.89
C GLU A 241 -8.18 9.47 9.81
N ALA A 242 -8.91 9.08 10.85
CA ALA A 242 -10.35 9.35 10.89
C ALA A 242 -10.59 10.86 10.92
N SER A 243 -11.36 11.38 9.94
CA SER A 243 -11.76 12.78 10.00
C SER A 243 -12.71 12.97 11.19
N LEU A 244 -12.37 13.89 12.10
CA LEU A 244 -13.20 14.19 13.29
C LEU A 244 -14.53 14.90 12.94
N PHE A 245 -14.82 15.07 11.65
CA PHE A 245 -16.10 15.58 11.17
C PHE A 245 -16.97 14.41 10.72
N PRO A 246 -18.04 14.07 11.47
CA PRO A 246 -19.01 13.09 11.02
C PRO A 246 -19.55 13.45 9.63
N TRP A 247 -19.39 12.55 8.67
CA TRP A 247 -19.99 12.64 7.32
C TRP A 247 -21.51 12.91 7.34
N TYR A 248 -22.19 12.63 8.47
CA TYR A 248 -23.60 12.96 8.67
C TYR A 248 -23.89 14.47 8.78
N LEU A 249 -22.90 15.31 9.11
CA LEU A 249 -23.08 16.77 9.22
C LEU A 249 -22.94 17.51 7.87
N GLN A 250 -22.42 16.87 6.82
CA GLN A 250 -22.37 17.44 5.47
C GLN A 250 -23.72 17.44 4.74
N ALA A 251 -24.70 16.68 5.23
CA ALA A 251 -26.02 16.55 4.63
C ALA A 251 -27.09 17.53 5.19
N VAL A 252 -26.69 18.51 6.00
CA VAL A 252 -27.62 19.53 6.52
C VAL A 252 -27.48 20.83 5.71
N PRO A 253 -28.42 21.15 4.81
CA PRO A 253 -28.39 22.43 4.11
C PRO A 253 -28.61 23.55 5.13
N GLY A 254 -27.58 24.36 5.39
CA GLY A 254 -27.67 25.58 6.21
C GLY A 254 -26.62 25.79 7.30
N TYR A 255 -25.66 24.89 7.52
CA TYR A 255 -24.60 25.12 8.50
C TYR A 255 -23.40 25.86 7.89
N PRO A 256 -23.06 27.10 8.33
CA PRO A 256 -21.90 27.83 7.84
C PRO A 256 -20.60 27.24 8.39
N ARG A 257 -19.55 27.29 7.55
CA ARG A 257 -18.14 27.05 7.88
C ARG A 257 -17.68 27.93 9.05
N CYS A 258 -17.89 27.53 10.29
CA CYS A 258 -17.32 28.19 11.46
C CYS A 258 -17.05 27.15 12.54
N LEU A 259 -15.79 26.70 12.64
CA LEU A 259 -15.07 26.40 13.88
C LEU A 259 -13.70 25.79 13.52
N ALA A 260 -12.82 26.65 13.00
CA ALA A 260 -11.39 26.44 13.15
C ALA A 260 -11.00 27.13 14.46
N HIS A 261 -10.92 26.40 15.57
CA HIS A 261 -10.15 26.74 16.77
C HIS A 261 -10.31 25.60 17.79
N LEU A 262 -9.30 24.73 17.91
CA LEU A 262 -8.71 24.29 19.19
C LEU A 262 -7.74 23.13 18.97
N MET A 263 -6.47 23.41 19.28
CA MET A 263 -5.38 22.45 19.31
C MET A 263 -5.50 21.54 20.54
N ILE A 264 -5.30 20.24 20.31
CA ILE A 264 -4.55 19.25 21.10
C ILE A 264 -4.56 19.39 22.64
N GLY A 265 -5.10 18.38 23.32
CA GLY A 265 -4.75 18.01 24.69
C GLY A 265 -5.90 17.35 25.45
N ASP A 266 -5.79 16.04 25.70
CA ASP A 266 -6.66 15.21 26.57
C ASP A 266 -8.10 14.92 26.13
N GLN A 267 -8.32 13.68 25.65
CA GLN A 267 -9.64 13.11 25.36
C GLN A 267 -10.43 12.60 26.58
N VAL A 268 -10.08 13.02 27.80
CA VAL A 268 -10.88 12.71 29.00
C VAL A 268 -11.81 13.88 29.40
N SER A 269 -11.64 15.05 28.79
CA SER A 269 -12.36 16.28 29.14
C SER A 269 -13.70 16.46 28.41
N LEU A 270 -13.87 15.86 27.24
CA LEU A 270 -15.02 16.10 26.35
C LEU A 270 -16.32 15.42 26.80
N LEU A 271 -16.25 14.34 27.59
CA LEU A 271 -17.43 13.68 28.16
C LEU A 271 -17.90 14.31 29.48
N ARG A 272 -17.09 15.14 30.14
CA ARG A 272 -17.48 15.85 31.37
C ARG A 272 -18.05 17.26 31.13
N MET A 273 -17.86 17.84 29.93
CA MET A 273 -18.36 19.18 29.61
C MET A 273 -19.86 19.22 29.28
N LEU A 274 -20.52 18.07 29.04
CA LEU A 274 -21.98 18.03 28.82
C LEU A 274 -22.80 18.00 30.13
N GLU A 275 -22.17 17.73 31.29
CA GLU A 275 -22.86 17.73 32.59
C GLU A 275 -23.00 19.13 33.22
N SER A 276 -22.21 20.13 32.83
CA SER A 276 -22.14 21.43 33.54
C SER A 276 -22.98 22.56 32.97
N ASP A 277 -23.46 22.48 31.72
CA ASP A 277 -24.02 23.67 31.03
C ASP A 277 -25.55 23.78 31.07
N CYS A 278 -26.27 22.82 31.68
CA CYS A 278 -27.73 22.98 31.87
C CYS A 278 -28.09 23.97 33.00
N SER A 279 -27.14 24.32 33.87
CA SER A 279 -27.42 25.16 35.07
C SER A 279 -27.44 26.66 34.79
N HIS A 280 -26.96 27.11 33.62
CA HIS A 280 -26.66 28.53 33.36
C HIS A 280 -27.34 29.12 32.12
N MET A 281 -28.34 28.45 31.55
CA MET A 281 -29.07 28.94 30.38
C MET A 281 -30.40 29.59 30.77
N SER A 282 -30.38 30.91 31.02
CA SER A 282 -31.60 31.71 31.10
C SER A 282 -32.02 32.20 29.71
N GLY A 283 -33.14 31.67 29.22
CA GLY A 283 -33.90 32.23 28.09
C GLY A 283 -33.98 31.34 26.85
N GLY A 284 -35.18 30.83 26.58
CA GLY A 284 -35.62 30.49 25.21
C GLY A 284 -35.58 29.02 24.77
N TRP A 285 -35.21 28.05 25.62
CA TRP A 285 -35.11 26.63 25.23
C TRP A 285 -35.87 25.65 26.14
N GLU A 286 -36.99 26.09 26.74
CA GLU A 286 -37.86 25.23 27.57
C GLU A 286 -38.42 23.98 26.86
N GLY A 287 -38.29 23.90 25.53
CA GLY A 287 -38.75 22.73 24.75
C GLY A 287 -37.74 21.59 24.59
N VAL A 288 -36.46 21.77 24.95
CA VAL A 288 -35.38 20.78 24.66
C VAL A 288 -34.79 20.13 25.91
N CYS A 289 -34.92 20.77 27.07
CA CYS A 289 -34.46 20.24 28.36
C CYS A 289 -35.64 20.02 29.31
N LYS A 290 -35.73 18.83 29.91
CA LYS A 290 -36.72 18.50 30.95
C LYS A 290 -36.03 18.19 32.27
N GLU A 291 -36.64 18.64 33.34
CA GLU A 291 -36.18 18.39 34.71
C GLU A 291 -36.66 17.01 35.21
N ASP A 292 -35.73 16.15 35.63
CA ASP A 292 -36.05 14.91 36.34
C ASP A 292 -36.37 15.21 37.80
N ARG A 293 -37.67 15.34 38.12
CA ARG A 293 -38.18 15.68 39.46
C ARG A 293 -37.74 14.72 40.58
N THR A 294 -37.23 13.54 40.26
CA THR A 294 -36.76 12.58 41.28
C THR A 294 -35.31 12.81 41.71
N ARG A 295 -34.52 13.50 40.87
CA ARG A 295 -33.07 13.69 41.07
C ARG A 295 -32.63 15.15 41.01
N GLY A 296 -33.49 16.07 40.60
CA GLY A 296 -33.17 17.49 40.50
C GLY A 296 -32.15 17.82 39.40
N VAL A 297 -32.07 16.99 38.35
CA VAL A 297 -31.10 17.10 37.25
C VAL A 297 -31.83 17.38 35.94
N TRP A 298 -31.29 18.30 35.14
CA TRP A 298 -31.79 18.66 33.82
C TRP A 298 -31.24 17.70 32.75
N LYS A 299 -32.11 17.18 31.87
CA LYS A 299 -31.74 16.26 30.79
C LYS A 299 -32.30 16.72 29.45
N SER A 300 -31.56 16.47 28.38
CA SER A 300 -32.02 16.78 27.02
C SER A 300 -33.01 15.75 26.50
N ASP A 301 -33.93 16.17 25.62
CA ASP A 301 -34.92 15.30 24.97
C ASP A 301 -34.29 14.13 24.18
N GLY A 302 -33.05 14.30 23.70
CA GLY A 302 -32.27 13.25 23.04
C GLY A 302 -31.78 12.18 24.02
N GLU A 303 -31.37 12.58 25.22
CA GLU A 303 -30.94 11.70 26.29
C GLU A 303 -32.14 10.92 26.88
N GLU A 304 -33.30 11.56 27.02
CA GLU A 304 -34.55 10.89 27.43
C GLU A 304 -34.95 9.82 26.40
N ARG A 305 -34.81 10.12 25.10
CA ARG A 305 -35.11 9.18 24.01
C ARG A 305 -34.14 8.02 23.97
N TYR A 306 -32.85 8.27 24.18
CA TYR A 306 -31.82 7.23 24.29
C TYR A 306 -32.08 6.31 25.48
N GLU A 307 -32.36 6.87 26.66
CA GLU A 307 -32.64 6.08 27.86
C GLU A 307 -33.92 5.26 27.74
N ARG A 308 -34.96 5.83 27.13
CA ARG A 308 -36.20 5.09 26.82
C ARG A 308 -35.93 3.93 25.86
N PHE A 309 -35.06 4.12 24.87
CA PHE A 309 -34.68 3.08 23.91
C PHE A 309 -33.81 2.00 24.56
N ARG A 310 -32.83 2.38 25.38
CA ARG A 310 -31.98 1.48 26.16
C ARG A 310 -32.81 0.61 27.10
N LYS A 311 -33.72 1.23 27.86
CA LYS A 311 -34.60 0.54 28.81
C LYS A 311 -35.61 -0.38 28.10
N ALA A 312 -36.17 0.05 26.97
CA ALA A 312 -37.02 -0.80 26.12
C ALA A 312 -36.23 -1.99 25.52
N GLY A 313 -34.95 -1.78 25.19
CA GLY A 313 -34.03 -2.83 24.76
C GLY A 313 -33.76 -3.86 25.86
N GLU A 314 -33.48 -3.39 27.08
CA GLU A 314 -33.26 -4.24 28.26
C GLU A 314 -34.51 -5.02 28.68
N GLU A 315 -35.68 -4.38 28.72
CA GLU A 315 -36.97 -5.02 29.02
C GLU A 315 -37.30 -6.10 27.99
N ARG A 316 -37.13 -5.79 26.69
CA ARG A 316 -37.32 -6.76 25.60
C ARG A 316 -36.33 -7.92 25.65
N TRP A 317 -35.14 -7.69 26.21
CA TRP A 317 -34.15 -8.74 26.43
C TRP A 317 -34.55 -9.64 27.59
N LYS A 318 -35.01 -9.06 28.71
CA LYS A 318 -35.53 -9.80 29.87
C LYS A 318 -36.79 -10.60 29.55
N GLU A 319 -37.71 -10.05 28.77
CA GLU A 319 -38.93 -10.74 28.31
C GLU A 319 -38.62 -11.95 27.43
N LYS A 320 -37.58 -11.86 26.58
CA LYS A 320 -37.24 -12.93 25.62
C LYS A 320 -36.27 -13.98 26.14
N VAL A 321 -35.47 -13.65 27.15
CA VAL A 321 -34.40 -14.52 27.66
C VAL A 321 -34.71 -15.06 29.07
N GLY A 322 -35.62 -14.42 29.81
CA GLY A 322 -35.94 -14.77 31.20
C GLY A 322 -34.80 -14.42 32.16
N ASP A 323 -35.14 -14.03 33.40
CA ASP A 323 -34.14 -13.80 34.45
C ASP A 323 -33.45 -15.12 34.79
N VAL A 324 -32.16 -15.23 34.45
CA VAL A 324 -31.35 -16.41 34.76
C VAL A 324 -30.94 -16.35 36.23
N HIS A 325 -31.85 -16.69 37.13
CA HIS A 325 -31.54 -17.08 38.51
C HIS A 325 -32.49 -18.21 38.94
N GLY A 326 -31.94 -19.43 39.01
CA GLY A 326 -32.60 -20.57 39.65
C GLY A 326 -33.09 -21.64 38.69
N ASP A 327 -32.42 -22.79 38.76
CA ASP A 327 -32.74 -24.14 38.29
C ASP A 327 -34.08 -24.43 37.56
N ARG A 328 -33.94 -25.24 36.49
CA ARG A 328 -34.96 -25.93 35.66
C ARG A 328 -35.62 -25.18 34.49
N GLU A 329 -35.10 -24.04 34.06
CA GLU A 329 -35.56 -23.35 32.84
C GLU A 329 -34.51 -23.36 31.69
N GLY A 330 -33.48 -24.22 31.79
CA GLY A 330 -32.42 -24.36 30.77
C GLY A 330 -32.86 -24.97 29.43
N ASP A 331 -33.96 -25.73 29.40
CA ASP A 331 -34.39 -26.46 28.20
C ASP A 331 -35.10 -25.58 27.15
N LYS A 332 -35.82 -24.53 27.58
CA LYS A 332 -36.53 -23.63 26.66
C LYS A 332 -35.56 -22.66 25.96
N THR A 333 -34.58 -22.16 26.70
CA THR A 333 -33.53 -21.27 26.19
C THR A 333 -32.61 -22.01 25.22
N ALA A 334 -32.27 -23.27 25.51
CA ALA A 334 -31.54 -24.15 24.59
C ALA A 334 -32.33 -24.43 23.29
N ALA A 335 -33.65 -24.63 23.38
CA ALA A 335 -34.50 -24.87 22.20
C ALA A 335 -34.67 -23.62 21.30
N PHE A 336 -34.71 -22.42 21.87
CA PHE A 336 -34.74 -21.16 21.11
C PHE A 336 -33.39 -20.86 20.45
N LEU A 337 -32.29 -21.05 21.18
CA LEU A 337 -30.93 -20.87 20.65
C LEU A 337 -30.61 -21.89 19.56
N ASN A 338 -31.02 -23.15 19.70
CA ASN A 338 -30.87 -24.16 18.65
C ASN A 338 -31.66 -23.82 17.37
N ARG A 339 -32.91 -23.36 17.49
CA ARG A 339 -33.70 -22.94 16.30
C ARG A 339 -33.07 -21.76 15.56
N ARG A 340 -32.48 -20.82 16.30
CA ARG A 340 -31.85 -19.64 15.71
C ARG A 340 -30.45 -19.93 15.15
N ALA A 341 -29.72 -20.86 15.78
CA ALA A 341 -28.48 -21.42 15.27
C ALA A 341 -28.69 -22.18 13.96
N ALA A 342 -29.70 -23.05 13.89
CA ALA A 342 -30.07 -23.80 12.69
C ALA A 342 -30.42 -22.87 11.51
N SER A 343 -31.21 -21.81 11.77
CA SER A 343 -31.55 -20.80 10.76
C SER A 343 -30.37 -19.97 10.26
N LEU A 344 -29.36 -19.69 11.10
CA LEU A 344 -28.17 -18.91 10.72
C LEU A 344 -27.11 -19.76 10.00
N LEU A 345 -27.10 -21.07 10.23
CA LEU A 345 -26.15 -22.03 9.65
C LEU A 345 -26.73 -22.86 8.51
N GLY A 346 -28.02 -22.69 8.17
CA GLY A 346 -28.70 -23.45 7.12
C GLY A 346 -28.90 -24.93 7.45
N LEU A 347 -28.90 -25.30 8.74
CA LEU A 347 -29.03 -26.69 9.21
C LEU A 347 -30.50 -27.03 9.49
N ASN A 348 -30.84 -28.32 9.42
CA ASN A 348 -32.21 -28.79 9.65
C ASN A 348 -32.52 -28.79 11.17
N ASN A 349 -33.76 -28.43 11.56
CA ASN A 349 -34.11 -28.12 12.96
C ASN A 349 -33.98 -29.27 13.97
N ASN A 350 -33.65 -30.49 13.52
CA ASN A 350 -33.61 -31.70 14.34
C ASN A 350 -32.18 -32.22 14.60
N ASP A 351 -31.13 -31.56 14.11
CA ASP A 351 -29.75 -32.02 14.33
C ASP A 351 -29.18 -31.50 15.66
N PRO A 352 -28.60 -32.36 16.52
CA PRO A 352 -28.05 -31.94 17.81
C PRO A 352 -26.77 -31.12 17.63
N VAL A 353 -26.83 -29.83 17.96
CA VAL A 353 -25.68 -28.92 17.98
C VAL A 353 -24.87 -29.13 19.27
N SER A 354 -23.56 -29.33 19.14
CA SER A 354 -22.65 -29.57 20.27
C SER A 354 -22.58 -28.38 21.25
N GLU A 355 -22.31 -28.65 22.53
CA GLU A 355 -22.14 -27.66 23.61
C GLU A 355 -21.15 -26.54 23.22
N SER A 356 -20.05 -26.92 22.57
CA SER A 356 -19.01 -26.02 22.06
C SER A 356 -19.51 -25.05 20.99
N THR A 357 -20.42 -25.51 20.12
CA THR A 357 -21.01 -24.67 19.06
C THR A 357 -22.06 -23.72 19.64
N ARG A 358 -22.78 -24.13 20.69
CA ARG A 358 -23.72 -23.25 21.42
C ARG A 358 -23.02 -22.08 22.09
N MET A 359 -21.87 -22.34 22.73
CA MET A 359 -21.05 -21.30 23.36
C MET A 359 -20.54 -20.26 22.34
N VAL A 360 -20.09 -20.71 21.16
CA VAL A 360 -19.61 -19.81 20.09
C VAL A 360 -20.74 -18.92 19.54
N ILE A 361 -21.97 -19.42 19.47
CA ILE A 361 -23.13 -18.64 18.99
C ILE A 361 -23.59 -17.63 20.05
N VAL A 362 -23.57 -18.00 21.33
CA VAL A 362 -23.85 -17.08 22.45
C VAL A 362 -22.79 -15.97 22.48
N GLU A 363 -21.51 -16.30 22.28
CA GLU A 363 -20.43 -15.32 22.21
C GLU A 363 -20.56 -14.40 20.99
N ARG A 364 -20.93 -14.94 19.81
CA ARG A 364 -21.18 -14.12 18.61
C ARG A 364 -22.41 -13.23 18.72
N LEU A 365 -23.47 -13.66 19.41
CA LEU A 365 -24.66 -12.85 19.67
C LEU A 365 -24.37 -11.76 20.72
N ARG A 366 -23.56 -12.07 21.74
CA ARG A 366 -22.99 -11.07 22.66
C ARG A 366 -22.15 -10.05 21.91
N VAL A 367 -21.20 -10.49 21.07
CA VAL A 367 -20.35 -9.61 20.27
C VAL A 367 -21.17 -8.74 19.30
N ARG A 368 -22.22 -9.28 18.66
CA ARG A 368 -23.13 -8.46 17.82
C ARG A 368 -23.92 -7.42 18.62
N ALA A 369 -24.31 -7.75 19.86
CA ALA A 369 -24.96 -6.78 20.75
C ALA A 369 -23.97 -5.74 21.27
N THR A 370 -22.73 -6.13 21.57
CA THR A 370 -21.65 -5.24 22.02
C THR A 370 -21.17 -4.32 20.90
N VAL A 371 -21.06 -4.79 19.65
CA VAL A 371 -20.68 -3.97 18.48
C VAL A 371 -21.76 -2.94 18.12
N LEU A 372 -23.03 -3.21 18.43
CA LEU A 372 -24.13 -2.24 18.27
C LEU A 372 -24.23 -1.23 19.44
N LEU A 373 -23.57 -1.51 20.58
CA LEU A 373 -23.64 -0.67 21.78
C LEU A 373 -22.33 0.04 22.11
N HIS A 374 -21.17 -0.44 21.64
CA HIS A 374 -19.83 0.14 21.82
C HIS A 374 -18.99 -0.08 20.53
N PRO A 375 -18.60 0.98 19.79
CA PRO A 375 -17.59 0.85 18.74
C PRO A 375 -16.20 0.60 19.35
N PRO A 376 -15.31 -0.13 18.66
CA PRO A 376 -14.04 -0.58 19.23
C PRO A 376 -13.05 0.58 19.40
N THR A 377 -12.47 0.68 20.60
CA THR A 377 -11.27 1.48 20.88
C THR A 377 -10.04 0.86 20.18
N PRO A 378 -9.15 1.64 19.55
CA PRO A 378 -7.93 1.12 18.96
C PRO A 378 -6.93 0.71 20.05
N TRP A 379 -6.33 -0.46 19.86
CA TRP A 379 -5.30 -1.06 20.72
C TRP A 379 -3.98 -0.27 20.59
N ARG A 380 -3.23 -0.20 21.70
CA ARG A 380 -1.93 0.48 21.83
C ARG A 380 -0.84 -0.11 20.94
#